data_AF-A0A0B1SLQ2-F1
#
_entry.id   AF-A0A0B1SLQ2-F1
#
_cell.length_a   1.000
_cell.length_b   1.000
_cell.length_c   1.000
_cell.angle_alpha   90.00
_cell.angle_beta   90.00
_cell.angle_gamma   90.00
#
_symmetry.space_group_name_H-M   'P 1'
#
loop_
_entity.id
_entity.type
_entity.pdbx_description
1 polymer ?
#
loop_
_entity_poly.entity_id
_entity_poly.type
_entity_poly.pdbx_seq_one_letter_code
_entity_poly.pdbx_strand_id
1 'polypeptide(L)'
;MKGAQVIAIDLDPVRLKCARENAKVYGVEDKIEFICCDFFHFATRWTENVASPKEVDAVFLSPPWGGPSYLKSEVFHLDDLTPNGFDIYTAARKMSPNIAYFLPRNTSVKELIALSGPGGRCEIEQSCLNKKIKTLTVYYGNLAVQRED
;
A
#
# COMPACT_ATOMS: atom_id res chain seq x y z
N MET A 1 -1.23 15.42 4.54
CA MET A 1 -0.68 15.00 5.85
C MET A 1 0.71 15.62 6.04
N LYS A 2 0.88 16.56 6.98
CA LYS A 2 2.20 16.92 7.52
C LYS A 2 2.23 16.40 8.96
N GLY A 3 3.17 15.53 9.30
CA GLY A 3 3.33 15.04 10.68
C GLY A 3 2.71 13.67 11.02
N ALA A 4 2.53 12.77 10.04
CA ALA A 4 2.16 11.38 10.35
C ALA A 4 3.33 10.64 11.03
N GLN A 5 3.02 9.77 11.99
CA GLN A 5 3.93 8.75 12.50
C GLN A 5 3.85 7.53 11.57
N VAL A 6 4.99 6.96 11.20
CA VAL A 6 5.07 5.91 10.18
C VAL A 6 5.69 4.65 10.78
N ILE A 7 5.11 3.49 10.49
CA ILE A 7 5.74 2.19 10.68
C ILE A 7 6.16 1.70 9.29
N ALA A 8 7.46 1.72 9.02
CA ALA A 8 8.04 1.30 7.76
C ALA A 8 8.50 -0.17 7.86
N ILE A 9 7.88 -1.03 7.05
CA ILE A 9 8.13 -2.47 7.04
C ILE A 9 8.70 -2.87 5.69
N ASP A 10 9.84 -3.58 5.70
CA ASP A 10 10.38 -4.25 4.52
C ASP A 10 11.04 -5.56 4.94
N LEU A 11 11.04 -6.53 4.04
CA LEU A 11 11.73 -7.81 4.22
C LEU A 11 13.24 -7.67 4.07
N ASP A 12 13.70 -6.68 3.30
CA ASP A 12 15.10 -6.48 2.97
C ASP A 12 15.76 -5.49 3.96
N PRO A 13 16.70 -5.94 4.81
CA PRO A 13 17.38 -5.07 5.76
C PRO A 13 18.23 -3.98 5.08
N VAL A 14 18.68 -4.21 3.85
CA VAL A 14 19.43 -3.22 3.07
C VAL A 14 18.50 -2.08 2.64
N ARG A 15 17.28 -2.38 2.19
CA ARG A 15 16.28 -1.35 1.84
C ARG A 15 15.90 -0.50 3.04
N LEU A 16 15.70 -1.11 4.21
CA LEU A 16 15.41 -0.37 5.43
C LEU A 16 16.58 0.52 5.86
N LYS A 17 17.82 0.03 5.74
CA LYS A 17 19.00 0.86 6.00
C LYS A 17 19.02 2.08 5.08
N CYS A 18 18.82 1.89 3.78
CA CYS A 18 18.74 2.99 2.82
C CYS A 18 17.59 3.96 3.14
N ALA A 19 16.40 3.45 3.48
CA ALA A 19 15.25 4.25 3.85
C ALA A 19 15.53 5.10 5.10
N ARG A 20 16.22 4.56 6.10
CA ARG A 20 16.63 5.28 7.31
C ARG A 20 17.65 6.38 7.01
N GLU A 21 18.67 6.09 6.20
CA GLU A 21 19.64 7.13 5.80
C GLU A 21 18.97 8.25 4.98
N ASN A 22 18.03 7.91 4.10
CA ASN A 22 17.23 8.92 3.40
C ASN A 22 16.39 9.75 4.39
N ALA A 23 15.72 9.11 5.36
CA ALA A 23 14.94 9.81 6.36
C ALA A 23 15.76 10.79 7.21
N LYS A 24 17.03 10.46 7.51
CA LYS A 24 17.99 11.38 8.15
C LYS A 24 18.27 12.60 7.29
N VAL A 25 18.55 12.40 6.00
CA VAL A 25 18.79 13.50 5.05
C VAL A 25 17.59 14.44 4.97
N TYR A 26 16.37 13.90 5.02
CA TYR A 26 15.13 14.70 5.02
C TYR A 26 14.71 15.21 6.41
N GLY A 27 15.45 14.90 7.49
CA GLY A 27 15.15 15.36 8.84
C GLY A 27 13.83 14.84 9.43
N VAL A 28 13.46 13.60 9.10
CA VAL A 28 12.19 12.97 9.54
C VAL A 28 12.38 11.56 10.12
N GLU A 29 13.63 11.14 10.39
CA GLU A 29 13.92 9.81 10.98
C GLU A 29 13.15 9.57 12.28
N ASP A 30 12.99 10.59 13.11
CA ASP A 30 12.29 10.57 14.40
C ASP A 30 10.78 10.26 14.30
N LYS A 31 10.22 10.29 13.09
CA LYS A 31 8.79 10.04 12.81
C LYS A 31 8.55 8.66 12.21
N ILE A 32 9.60 7.84 12.05
CA ILE A 32 9.52 6.56 11.36
C ILE A 32 10.11 5.45 12.24
N GLU A 33 9.28 4.49 12.61
CA GLU A 33 9.71 3.22 13.17
C GLU A 33 10.02 2.26 12.02
N PHE A 34 11.25 1.74 11.96
CA PHE A 34 11.69 0.82 10.90
C PHE A 34 11.74 -0.62 11.43
N ILE A 35 10.96 -1.51 10.80
CA ILE A 35 10.84 -2.92 11.22
C ILE A 35 11.20 -3.84 10.05
N CYS A 36 12.23 -4.65 10.24
CA CYS A 36 12.65 -5.67 9.26
C CYS A 36 11.87 -6.96 9.51
N CYS A 37 10.77 -7.18 8.79
CA CYS A 37 9.96 -8.39 8.94
C CYS A 37 9.08 -8.65 7.71
N ASP A 38 8.44 -9.81 7.71
CA ASP A 38 7.38 -10.14 6.78
C ASP A 38 6.09 -9.37 7.13
N PHE A 39 5.50 -8.72 6.13
CA PHE A 39 4.29 -7.90 6.30
C PHE A 39 3.10 -8.74 6.80
N PHE A 40 2.91 -9.97 6.30
CA PHE A 40 1.80 -10.80 6.76
C PHE A 40 1.98 -11.23 8.21
N HIS A 41 3.20 -11.60 8.60
CA HIS A 41 3.52 -11.89 9.99
C HIS A 41 3.25 -10.69 10.91
N PHE A 42 3.66 -9.49 10.48
CA PHE A 42 3.39 -8.25 11.19
C PHE A 42 1.89 -7.98 11.32
N ALA A 43 1.15 -8.03 10.21
CA ALA A 43 -0.28 -7.77 10.16
C ALA A 43 -1.05 -8.72 11.09
N THR A 44 -0.76 -10.03 11.03
CA THR A 44 -1.36 -11.01 11.93
C THR A 44 -1.12 -10.66 13.40
N ARG A 45 0.15 -10.46 13.80
CA ARG A 45 0.49 -10.16 15.21
C ARG A 45 -0.09 -8.84 15.69
N TRP A 46 -0.18 -7.84 14.81
CA TRP A 46 -0.80 -6.56 15.13
C TRP A 46 -2.29 -6.74 15.44
N THR A 47 -2.99 -7.51 14.60
CA THR A 47 -4.44 -7.74 14.76
C THR A 47 -4.80 -8.70 15.90
N GLU A 48 -3.89 -9.58 16.30
CA GLU A 48 -4.08 -10.52 17.42
C GLU A 48 -3.82 -9.90 18.80
N ASN A 49 -3.18 -8.73 18.87
CA ASN A 49 -2.81 -8.11 20.13
C ASN A 49 -4.00 -7.40 20.80
N VAL A 50 -4.83 -8.20 21.47
CA VAL A 50 -6.05 -7.75 22.19
C VAL A 50 -5.75 -6.75 23.31
N ALA A 51 -4.52 -6.71 23.82
CA ALA A 51 -4.13 -5.90 24.98
C ALA A 51 -3.81 -4.44 24.64
N SER A 52 -3.58 -4.10 23.36
CA SER A 52 -3.33 -2.73 22.94
C SER A 52 -3.87 -2.50 21.52
N PRO A 53 -5.13 -2.05 21.36
CA PRO A 53 -5.70 -1.72 20.07
C PRO A 53 -5.10 -0.39 19.60
N LYS A 54 -3.81 -0.37 19.26
CA LYS A 54 -3.27 0.76 18.50
C LYS A 54 -3.85 0.68 17.11
N GLU A 55 -4.85 1.51 16.86
CA GLU A 55 -5.47 1.64 15.55
C GLU A 55 -4.45 2.21 14.56
N VAL A 56 -4.33 1.55 13.42
CA VAL A 56 -3.57 2.08 12.28
C VAL A 56 -4.54 2.92 11.47
N ASP A 57 -4.32 4.24 11.43
CA ASP A 57 -5.22 5.15 10.73
C ASP A 57 -5.32 4.86 9.23
N ALA A 58 -4.23 4.41 8.61
CA ALA A 58 -4.17 4.04 7.21
C ALA A 58 -3.00 3.09 6.90
N VAL A 59 -3.15 2.27 5.85
CA VAL A 59 -2.10 1.40 5.31
C VAL A 59 -1.75 1.83 3.89
N PHE A 60 -0.47 2.02 3.62
CA PHE A 60 0.05 2.23 2.27
C PHE A 60 0.72 0.95 1.78
N LEU A 61 0.30 0.46 0.60
CA LEU A 61 0.78 -0.77 -0.02
C LEU A 61 1.54 -0.46 -1.31
N SER A 62 2.80 -0.88 -1.36
CA SER A 62 3.66 -0.79 -2.54
C SER A 62 4.44 -2.10 -2.71
N PRO A 63 3.75 -3.22 -3.01
CA PRO A 63 4.39 -4.52 -3.14
C PRO A 63 5.32 -4.58 -4.37
N PRO A 64 6.22 -5.58 -4.45
CA PRO A 64 7.04 -5.77 -5.63
C PRO A 64 6.20 -6.18 -6.85
N TRP A 65 6.34 -5.47 -7.96
CA TRP A 65 5.59 -5.73 -9.20
C TRP A 65 6.28 -6.68 -10.18
N GLY A 66 7.38 -7.33 -9.78
CA GLY A 66 8.20 -8.14 -10.70
C GLY A 66 9.10 -7.33 -11.64
N GLY A 67 9.33 -6.05 -11.34
CA GLY A 67 10.18 -5.15 -12.15
C GLY A 67 9.58 -4.83 -13.52
N PRO A 68 10.36 -4.34 -14.50
CA PRO A 68 9.84 -3.90 -15.81
C PRO A 68 9.07 -4.97 -16.60
N SER A 69 9.17 -6.24 -16.20
CA SER A 69 8.43 -7.36 -16.78
C SER A 69 6.91 -7.21 -16.64
N TYR A 70 6.37 -6.39 -15.73
CA TYR A 70 4.92 -6.13 -15.63
C TYR A 70 4.34 -5.53 -16.93
N LEU A 71 5.18 -4.95 -17.79
CA LEU A 71 4.78 -4.39 -19.08
C LEU A 71 4.65 -5.44 -20.20
N LYS A 72 4.97 -6.72 -19.94
CA LYS A 72 4.86 -7.80 -20.92
C LYS A 72 3.41 -8.18 -21.21
N SER A 73 2.52 -7.98 -20.25
CA SER A 73 1.08 -8.22 -20.37
C SER A 73 0.35 -6.90 -20.60
N GLU A 74 -0.67 -6.92 -21.45
CA GLU A 74 -1.54 -5.76 -21.69
C GLU A 74 -2.30 -5.38 -20.41
N VAL A 75 -2.76 -6.38 -19.67
CA VAL A 75 -3.42 -6.24 -18.38
C VAL A 75 -2.55 -6.91 -17.32
N PHE A 76 -2.34 -6.21 -16.21
CA PHE A 76 -1.68 -6.73 -15.02
C PHE A 76 -2.74 -7.11 -13.99
N HIS A 77 -2.76 -8.36 -13.56
CA HIS A 77 -3.71 -8.88 -12.59
C HIS A 77 -3.11 -8.83 -11.18
N LEU A 78 -3.95 -8.72 -10.15
CA LEU A 78 -3.47 -8.66 -8.77
C LEU A 78 -2.77 -9.96 -8.34
N ASP A 79 -3.13 -11.09 -8.91
CA ASP A 79 -2.46 -12.38 -8.68
C ASP A 79 -1.13 -12.54 -9.45
N ASP A 80 -0.79 -11.62 -10.36
CA ASP A 80 0.57 -11.52 -10.93
C ASP A 80 1.60 -11.02 -9.91
N LEU A 81 1.14 -10.39 -8.81
CA LEU A 81 2.01 -9.98 -7.71
C LEU A 81 2.53 -11.19 -6.93
N THR A 82 3.78 -11.11 -6.49
CA THR A 82 4.36 -12.06 -5.54
C THR A 82 4.90 -11.28 -4.34
N PRO A 83 4.24 -11.34 -3.17
CA PRO A 83 3.07 -12.17 -2.82
C PRO A 83 1.77 -11.72 -3.49
N ASN A 84 0.74 -12.58 -3.48
CA ASN A 84 -0.53 -12.34 -4.18
C ASN A 84 -1.21 -11.04 -3.72
N GLY A 85 -1.64 -10.22 -4.68
CA GLY A 85 -2.19 -8.89 -4.44
C GLY A 85 -3.49 -8.84 -3.66
N PHE A 86 -4.33 -9.88 -3.77
CA PHE A 86 -5.57 -10.02 -3.00
C PHE A 86 -5.27 -10.34 -1.54
N ASP A 87 -4.27 -11.19 -1.28
CA ASP A 87 -3.86 -11.54 0.08
C ASP A 87 -3.26 -10.33 0.79
N ILE A 88 -2.40 -9.56 0.11
CA ILE A 88 -1.83 -8.31 0.63
C ILE A 88 -2.96 -7.36 1.05
N TYR A 89 -3.93 -7.12 0.17
CA TYR A 89 -5.07 -6.25 0.47
C TYR A 89 -5.88 -6.77 1.66
N THR A 90 -6.15 -8.08 1.70
CA THR A 90 -6.92 -8.71 2.78
C THR A 90 -6.22 -8.56 4.13
N ALA A 91 -4.90 -8.74 4.19
CA ALA A 91 -4.11 -8.54 5.39
C ALA A 91 -4.13 -7.06 5.85
N ALA A 92 -3.93 -6.12 4.92
CA ALA A 92 -4.01 -4.68 5.20
C ALA A 92 -5.39 -4.26 5.71
N ARG A 93 -6.46 -4.82 5.12
CA ARG A 93 -7.84 -4.51 5.48
C ARG A 93 -8.21 -4.91 6.91
N LYS A 94 -7.54 -5.91 7.47
CA LYS A 94 -7.68 -6.27 8.89
C LYS A 94 -7.06 -5.24 9.82
N MET A 95 -6.05 -4.51 9.36
CA MET A 95 -5.37 -3.47 10.14
C MET A 95 -6.07 -2.12 10.05
N SER A 96 -6.57 -1.76 8.86
CA SER A 96 -7.27 -0.50 8.65
C SER A 96 -8.21 -0.57 7.45
N PRO A 97 -9.39 0.08 7.51
CA PRO A 97 -10.21 0.24 6.32
C PRO A 97 -9.64 1.23 5.29
N ASN A 98 -8.71 2.09 5.71
CA ASN A 98 -8.15 3.16 4.91
C ASN A 98 -6.87 2.67 4.23
N ILE A 99 -6.96 2.35 2.94
CA ILE A 99 -5.85 1.73 2.20
C ILE A 99 -5.52 2.58 0.98
N ALA A 100 -4.24 2.86 0.78
CA ALA A 100 -3.70 3.40 -0.46
C ALA A 100 -2.85 2.31 -1.13
N TYR A 101 -3.23 1.88 -2.33
CA TYR A 101 -2.60 0.76 -3.03
C TYR A 101 -1.90 1.25 -4.32
N PHE A 102 -0.57 1.24 -4.29
CA PHE A 102 0.29 1.70 -5.38
C PHE A 102 0.65 0.54 -6.32
N LEU A 103 0.26 0.66 -7.59
CA LEU A 103 0.20 -0.44 -8.54
C LEU A 103 0.66 -0.04 -9.96
N PRO A 104 1.02 -1.01 -10.80
CA PRO A 104 1.30 -0.78 -12.21
C PRO A 104 0.17 -0.04 -12.94
N ARG A 105 0.53 0.82 -13.90
CA ARG A 105 -0.43 1.58 -14.72
C ARG A 105 -1.44 0.74 -15.51
N ASN A 106 -1.11 -0.51 -15.78
CA ASN A 106 -1.91 -1.46 -16.56
C ASN A 106 -2.67 -2.46 -15.66
N THR A 107 -2.79 -2.19 -14.35
CA THR A 107 -3.54 -3.08 -13.45
C THR A 107 -5.03 -3.12 -13.77
N SER A 108 -5.62 -4.31 -13.71
CA SER A 108 -7.04 -4.60 -13.94
C SER A 108 -7.95 -3.73 -13.06
N VAL A 109 -8.53 -2.67 -13.64
CA VAL A 109 -9.47 -1.76 -12.96
C VAL A 109 -10.67 -2.53 -12.39
N LYS A 110 -11.11 -3.59 -13.06
CA LYS A 110 -12.22 -4.44 -12.59
C LYS A 110 -11.89 -5.10 -11.25
N GLU A 111 -10.68 -5.61 -11.08
CA GLU A 111 -10.24 -6.21 -9.81
C GLU A 111 -10.11 -5.16 -8.72
N LEU A 112 -9.58 -3.98 -9.05
CA LEU A 112 -9.43 -2.87 -8.09
C LEU A 112 -10.78 -2.41 -7.54
N ILE A 113 -11.81 -2.34 -8.39
CA ILE A 113 -13.18 -2.06 -7.98
C ILE A 113 -13.76 -3.23 -7.17
N ALA A 114 -13.49 -4.48 -7.57
CA ALA A 114 -13.98 -5.64 -6.84
C ALA A 114 -13.46 -5.70 -5.38
N LEU A 115 -12.23 -5.22 -5.14
CA LEU A 115 -11.65 -5.13 -3.79
C LEU A 115 -12.45 -4.23 -2.83
N SER A 116 -13.23 -3.25 -3.31
CA SER A 116 -14.06 -2.44 -2.41
C SER A 116 -15.28 -3.21 -1.87
N GLY A 117 -15.62 -4.36 -2.46
CA GLY A 117 -16.78 -5.16 -2.09
C GLY A 117 -18.12 -4.57 -2.56
N PRO A 118 -19.23 -5.29 -2.36
CA PRO A 118 -20.56 -4.84 -2.78
C PRO A 118 -20.96 -3.51 -2.14
N GLY A 119 -21.33 -2.52 -2.97
CA GLY A 119 -21.65 -1.17 -2.51
C GLY A 119 -20.44 -0.36 -2.00
N GLY A 120 -19.25 -0.94 -2.06
CA GLY A 120 -18.01 -0.26 -1.71
C GLY A 120 -17.61 0.78 -2.75
N ARG A 121 -16.79 1.74 -2.31
CA ARG A 121 -16.23 2.78 -3.16
C ARG A 121 -14.71 2.69 -3.12
N CYS A 122 -14.09 3.01 -4.24
CA CYS A 122 -12.68 3.28 -4.34
C CYS A 122 -12.45 4.47 -5.27
N GLU A 123 -11.32 5.14 -5.10
CA GLU A 123 -10.85 6.18 -6.00
C GLU A 123 -9.58 5.69 -6.68
N ILE A 124 -9.49 5.85 -8.00
CA ILE A 124 -8.31 5.46 -8.78
C ILE A 124 -7.67 6.73 -9.33
N GLU A 125 -6.48 7.03 -8.84
CA GLU A 125 -5.64 8.13 -9.31
C GLU A 125 -4.57 7.61 -10.27
N GLN A 126 -4.36 8.31 -11.38
CA GLN A 126 -3.30 8.01 -12.35
C GLN A 126 -2.13 8.98 -12.19
N SER A 127 -0.99 8.50 -11.70
CA SER A 127 0.20 9.33 -11.60
C SER A 127 0.88 9.44 -12.97
N CYS A 128 1.04 10.67 -13.46
CA CYS A 128 1.58 10.97 -14.79
C CYS A 128 2.90 11.73 -14.69
N LEU A 129 3.89 11.33 -15.48
CA LEU A 129 5.17 12.03 -15.64
C LEU A 129 5.44 12.28 -17.12
N ASN A 130 5.70 13.53 -17.50
CA ASN A 130 5.94 13.94 -18.89
C ASN A 130 4.83 13.46 -19.84
N LYS A 131 3.57 13.67 -19.46
CA LYS A 131 2.35 13.25 -20.19
C LYS A 131 2.20 11.73 -20.39
N LYS A 132 3.01 10.91 -19.71
CA LYS A 132 2.90 9.45 -19.73
C LYS A 132 2.45 8.95 -18.36
N ILE A 133 1.39 8.13 -18.35
CA ILE A 133 0.96 7.42 -17.14
C ILE A 133 2.07 6.48 -16.69
N LYS A 134 2.41 6.54 -15.41
CA LYS A 134 3.45 5.71 -14.78
C LYS A 134 2.84 4.62 -13.92
N THR A 135 1.87 4.97 -13.09
CA THR A 135 1.33 4.12 -12.03
C THR A 135 -0.13 4.45 -11.75
N LEU A 136 -0.82 3.53 -11.08
CA LEU A 136 -2.09 3.77 -10.43
C LEU A 136 -1.87 3.86 -8.91
N THR A 137 -2.61 4.76 -8.25
CA THR A 137 -2.80 4.73 -6.81
C THR A 137 -4.28 4.57 -6.54
N VAL A 138 -4.67 3.52 -5.84
CA VAL A 138 -6.07 3.27 -5.49
C VAL A 138 -6.31 3.55 -4.03
N TYR A 139 -7.28 4.40 -3.72
CA TYR A 139 -7.65 4.75 -2.37
C TYR A 139 -8.96 4.06 -1.99
N TYR A 140 -8.99 3.48 -0.77
CA TYR A 140 -10.13 2.80 -0.17
C TYR A 140 -10.47 3.42 1.19
N GLY A 141 -11.70 3.16 1.67
CA GLY A 141 -12.17 3.69 2.95
C GLY A 141 -12.35 5.21 2.89
N ASN A 142 -11.97 5.90 3.96
CA ASN A 142 -12.06 7.36 4.06
C ASN A 142 -10.97 8.10 3.26
N LEU A 143 -10.01 7.37 2.67
CA LEU A 143 -9.02 7.98 1.77
C LEU A 143 -9.60 8.24 0.38
N ALA A 144 -10.64 7.52 -0.02
CA ALA A 144 -11.32 7.78 -1.28
C ALA A 144 -12.16 9.07 -1.15
N VAL A 145 -12.11 9.93 -2.18
CA VAL A 145 -12.92 11.14 -2.27
C VAL A 145 -14.38 10.81 -2.02
N GLN A 146 -14.94 11.47 -1.01
CA GLN A 146 -16.38 11.47 -0.78
C GLN A 146 -16.97 12.57 -1.65
N ARG A 147 -17.81 12.20 -2.63
CA ARG A 147 -18.68 13.18 -3.27
C ARG A 147 -19.78 13.53 -2.28
N GLU A 148 -19.92 14.81 -1.95
CA GLU A 148 -21.13 15.33 -1.32
C GLU A 148 -22.26 15.22 -2.36
N ASP A 149 -23.39 14.65 -1.96
CA ASP A 149 -24.60 14.53 -2.78
C ASP A 149 -25.35 15.88 -2.86
#